data_AF-A0A1M7IE17-F1
#
_entry.id   AF-A0A1M7IE17-F1
#
_cell.length_a   1.000
_cell.length_b   1.000
_cell.length_c   1.000
_cell.angle_alpha   90.00
_cell.angle_beta   90.00
_cell.angle_gamma   90.00
#
_symmetry.space_group_name_H-M   'P 1'
#
loop_
_entity.id
_entity.type
_entity.pdbx_description
1 polymer ?
#
loop_
_entity_poly.entity_id
_entity_poly.type
_entity_poly.pdbx_seq_one_letter_code
_entity_poly.pdbx_strand_id
1 'polypeptide(L)'
;MMNPDHLPFRYRWPVLAGALSGIVLRLLFSGAAGSSWSAMAGAFVFLAPIVVGMVTVYIAERDERRSWAYYVGAPFLATGLFITGTLLINVEGLICVLVIAPLFGMLGSVGGLLMGVACRVTGWPRPTLYAAGVLPLLMGALVPGTTLQDDRSQIERSLWIAAPPAVVWQQLTQTPDIRADEVERGWAYRIGVPPPQSGVTEAAGQRVQHFRMGKGIHFEGDITEWQPARRIAWAYRFADDSVPAGALDDHVRIGGLYFDLLDTAFELLPENGGTRLAMRTRYRVSTQFNFYANGVARLLLGNVSEVLLELYARRSVAGSVLQLDRAARHVALEVTDRDRGGAVRVAVDPAERGIGERGLDLDRAGSDLDRLAVAFAVLDLADDLGFLGHGVPP
;
A
#
# COMPACT_ATOMS: atom_id res chain seq x y z
N MET A 1 -25.34 -46.71 28.81
CA MET A 1 -24.75 -45.73 29.73
C MET A 1 -23.45 -45.27 29.09
N MET A 2 -23.44 -44.10 28.44
CA MET A 2 -22.24 -43.54 27.80
C MET A 2 -21.25 -43.18 28.90
N ASN A 3 -20.01 -43.66 28.80
CA ASN A 3 -18.92 -43.23 29.67
C ASN A 3 -18.70 -41.71 29.46
N PRO A 4 -18.92 -40.85 30.47
CA PRO A 4 -18.75 -39.40 30.32
C PRO A 4 -17.30 -38.98 30.02
N ASP A 5 -16.34 -39.90 30.13
CA ASP A 5 -14.92 -39.61 29.99
C ASP A 5 -14.41 -39.43 28.54
N HIS A 6 -15.25 -39.67 27.52
CA HIS A 6 -14.88 -39.52 26.11
C HIS A 6 -15.80 -38.60 25.31
N LEU A 7 -16.19 -37.46 25.87
CA LEU A 7 -16.73 -36.39 25.04
C LEU A 7 -15.59 -35.76 24.22
N PRO A 8 -15.66 -35.74 22.87
CA PRO A 8 -14.61 -35.19 22.00
C PRO A 8 -14.34 -33.68 22.24
N PHE A 9 -15.21 -33.02 22.99
CA PHE A 9 -15.13 -31.61 23.36
C PHE A 9 -14.18 -31.32 24.54
N ARG A 10 -13.87 -32.29 25.42
CA ARG A 10 -13.00 -32.03 26.60
C ARG A 10 -11.61 -31.53 26.18
N TYR A 11 -11.08 -32.04 25.08
CA TYR A 11 -9.75 -31.65 24.57
C TYR A 11 -9.73 -30.24 23.94
N ARG A 12 -10.87 -29.74 23.45
CA ARG A 12 -10.96 -28.45 22.74
C ARG A 12 -11.42 -27.31 23.63
N TRP A 13 -12.01 -27.61 24.78
CA TRP A 13 -12.54 -26.61 25.71
C TRP A 13 -11.50 -25.58 26.19
N PRO A 14 -10.24 -25.92 26.54
CA PRO A 14 -9.28 -24.92 27.00
C PRO A 14 -8.98 -23.86 25.94
N VAL A 15 -8.87 -24.28 24.67
CA VAL A 15 -8.64 -23.39 23.53
C VAL A 15 -9.84 -22.45 23.32
N LEU A 16 -11.06 -22.99 23.40
CA LEU A 16 -12.28 -22.18 23.29
C LEU A 16 -12.40 -21.17 24.42
N ALA A 17 -12.12 -21.57 25.66
CA ALA A 17 -12.17 -20.67 26.81
C ALA A 17 -11.13 -19.55 26.71
N GLY A 18 -9.93 -19.86 26.22
CA GLY A 18 -8.92 -18.84 25.87
C GLY A 18 -9.46 -17.86 24.84
N ALA A 19 -9.96 -18.36 23.70
CA ALA A 19 -10.49 -17.52 22.63
C ALA A 19 -11.64 -16.61 23.11
N LEU A 20 -12.59 -17.16 23.87
CA LEU A 20 -13.71 -16.41 24.46
C LEU A 20 -13.23 -15.32 25.43
N SER A 21 -12.19 -15.59 26.24
CA SER A 21 -11.62 -14.58 27.13
C SER A 21 -11.04 -13.39 26.34
N GLY A 22 -10.42 -13.66 25.19
CA GLY A 22 -9.93 -12.63 24.28
C GLY A 22 -11.06 -11.80 23.68
N ILE A 23 -12.14 -12.45 23.23
CA ILE A 23 -13.33 -11.76 22.70
C ILE A 23 -13.92 -10.84 23.77
N VAL A 24 -14.10 -11.34 25.00
CA VAL A 24 -14.60 -10.54 26.12
C VAL A 24 -13.70 -9.33 26.37
N LEU A 25 -12.38 -9.52 26.43
CA LEU A 25 -11.44 -8.41 26.58
C LEU A 25 -11.55 -7.41 25.42
N ARG A 26 -11.70 -7.86 24.17
CA ARG A 26 -11.87 -6.96 23.03
C ARG A 26 -13.14 -6.13 23.11
N LEU A 27 -14.24 -6.71 23.60
CA LEU A 27 -15.49 -5.98 23.81
C LEU A 27 -15.38 -4.96 24.94
N LEU A 28 -14.64 -5.29 26.01
CA LEU A 28 -14.33 -4.35 27.09
C LEU A 28 -13.43 -3.20 26.62
N PHE A 29 -12.48 -3.49 25.72
CA PHE A 29 -11.61 -2.50 25.09
C PHE A 29 -12.18 -1.97 23.76
N SER A 30 -13.40 -1.42 23.82
CA SER A 30 -14.13 -0.83 22.67
C SER A 30 -14.21 0.70 22.70
N GLY A 31 -13.43 1.35 23.57
CA GLY A 31 -13.40 2.80 23.70
C GLY A 31 -12.86 3.52 22.47
N ALA A 32 -13.14 4.83 22.38
CA ALA A 32 -12.66 5.69 21.31
C ALA A 32 -11.12 5.77 21.26
N ALA A 33 -10.58 6.16 20.10
CA ALA A 33 -9.15 6.37 19.92
C ALA A 33 -8.57 7.32 21.00
N GLY A 34 -7.42 6.96 21.56
CA GLY A 34 -6.74 7.69 22.64
C GLY A 34 -7.27 7.39 24.05
N SER A 35 -8.40 6.70 24.18
CA SER A 35 -8.88 6.25 25.50
C SER A 35 -8.07 5.07 26.02
N SER A 36 -7.98 4.93 27.35
CA SER A 36 -7.33 3.77 27.98
C SER A 36 -8.04 2.44 27.71
N TRP A 37 -9.30 2.51 27.24
CA TRP A 37 -10.13 1.37 26.87
C TRP A 37 -10.20 1.16 25.35
N SER A 38 -9.32 1.79 24.58
CA SER A 38 -9.28 1.62 23.12
C SER A 38 -8.68 0.27 22.72
N ALA A 39 -9.05 -0.22 21.53
CA ALA A 39 -8.44 -1.42 20.93
C ALA A 39 -6.93 -1.27 20.66
N MET A 40 -6.43 -0.02 20.60
CA MET A 40 -5.02 0.31 20.41
C MET A 40 -4.29 0.60 21.73
N ALA A 41 -4.94 0.46 22.88
CA ALA A 41 -4.31 0.61 24.18
C ALA A 41 -3.28 -0.50 24.40
N GLY A 42 -2.08 -0.17 24.89
CA GLY A 42 -1.03 -1.14 25.16
C GLY A 42 -1.44 -2.19 26.19
N ALA A 43 -2.30 -1.82 27.16
CA ALA A 43 -2.89 -2.76 28.11
C ALA A 43 -3.65 -3.89 27.39
N PHE A 44 -4.39 -3.58 26.32
CA PHE A 44 -5.04 -4.59 25.50
C PHE A 44 -4.04 -5.29 24.58
N VAL A 45 -3.31 -4.53 23.76
CA VAL A 45 -2.42 -5.07 22.71
C VAL A 45 -1.38 -6.04 23.27
N PHE A 46 -0.80 -5.74 24.44
CA PHE A 46 0.20 -6.61 25.06
C PHE A 46 -0.40 -7.69 25.94
N LEU A 47 -1.39 -7.37 26.78
CA LEU A 47 -1.81 -8.28 27.85
C LEU A 47 -3.00 -9.16 27.45
N ALA A 48 -3.88 -8.73 26.55
CA ALA A 48 -4.99 -9.56 26.11
C ALA A 48 -4.54 -10.89 25.47
N PRO A 49 -3.62 -10.91 24.47
CA PRO A 49 -3.14 -12.18 23.93
C PRO A 49 -2.41 -13.04 24.99
N ILE A 50 -1.63 -12.41 25.89
CA ILE A 50 -1.00 -13.12 27.01
C ILE A 50 -2.07 -13.80 27.89
N VAL A 51 -3.14 -13.09 28.25
CA VAL A 51 -4.26 -13.64 29.04
C VAL A 51 -4.95 -14.78 28.30
N VAL A 52 -5.20 -14.64 26.99
CA VAL A 52 -5.76 -15.72 26.17
C VAL A 52 -4.92 -17.00 26.30
N GLY A 53 -3.60 -16.87 26.18
CA GLY A 53 -2.69 -18.01 26.34
C GLY A 53 -2.64 -18.56 27.76
N MET A 54 -2.62 -17.68 28.76
CA MET A 54 -2.65 -18.05 30.18
C MET A 54 -3.94 -18.81 30.53
N VAL A 55 -5.11 -18.32 30.12
CA VAL A 55 -6.40 -18.99 30.35
C VAL A 55 -6.43 -20.35 29.68
N THR A 56 -5.96 -20.44 28.43
CA THR A 56 -5.89 -21.68 27.66
C THR A 56 -5.11 -22.76 28.40
N VAL A 57 -3.90 -22.44 28.87
CA VAL A 57 -3.04 -23.40 29.58
C VAL A 57 -3.57 -23.68 30.98
N TYR A 58 -4.02 -22.66 31.70
CA TYR A 58 -4.53 -22.82 33.06
C TYR A 58 -5.72 -23.80 33.13
N ILE A 59 -6.66 -23.71 32.20
CA ILE A 59 -7.80 -24.63 32.13
C ILE A 59 -7.32 -26.03 31.75
N ALA A 60 -6.43 -26.15 30.76
CA ALA A 60 -5.90 -27.44 30.32
C ALA A 60 -5.16 -28.19 31.45
N GLU A 61 -4.45 -27.45 32.31
CA GLU A 61 -3.66 -27.95 33.44
C GLU A 61 -4.49 -28.33 34.66
N ARG A 62 -5.79 -28.00 34.69
CA ARG A 62 -6.71 -28.50 35.73
C ARG A 62 -7.12 -29.93 35.51
N ASP A 63 -7.20 -30.34 34.25
CA ASP A 63 -7.63 -31.68 33.86
C ASP A 63 -6.44 -32.64 33.92
N GLU A 64 -5.35 -32.32 33.22
CA GLU A 64 -4.14 -33.14 33.17
C GLU A 64 -2.91 -32.33 32.78
N ARG A 65 -1.73 -32.85 33.13
CA ARG A 65 -0.46 -32.22 32.82
C ARG A 65 -0.18 -32.25 31.32
N ARG A 66 0.19 -31.10 30.75
CA ARG A 66 0.45 -30.92 29.33
C ARG A 66 1.94 -30.83 29.00
N SER A 67 2.25 -31.10 27.74
CA SER A 67 3.61 -31.01 27.20
C SER A 67 4.04 -29.56 26.99
N TRP A 68 5.35 -29.31 26.88
CA TRP A 68 5.86 -27.98 26.53
C TRP A 68 5.38 -27.49 25.17
N ALA A 69 5.22 -28.40 24.20
CA ALA A 69 4.66 -28.06 22.89
C ALA A 69 3.22 -27.56 22.99
N TYR A 70 2.42 -28.13 23.90
CA TYR A 70 1.05 -27.69 24.15
C TYR A 70 1.00 -26.26 24.70
N TYR A 71 1.94 -25.88 25.58
CA TYR A 71 2.03 -24.52 26.15
C TYR A 71 2.30 -23.42 25.12
N VAL A 72 2.72 -23.78 23.91
CA VAL A 72 2.95 -22.86 22.81
C VAL A 72 1.83 -23.00 21.77
N GLY A 73 1.60 -24.21 21.27
CA GLY A 73 0.70 -24.47 20.14
C GLY A 73 -0.78 -24.21 20.45
N ALA A 74 -1.29 -24.65 21.60
CA ALA A 74 -2.71 -24.45 21.94
C ALA A 74 -3.05 -22.96 22.18
N PRO A 75 -2.23 -22.18 22.90
CA PRO A 75 -2.36 -20.72 23.00
C PRO A 75 -2.28 -19.98 21.67
N PHE A 76 -1.37 -20.37 20.78
CA PHE A 76 -1.30 -19.81 19.43
C PHE A 76 -2.62 -20.02 18.68
N LEU A 77 -3.17 -21.24 18.72
CA LEU A 77 -4.45 -21.58 18.12
C LEU A 77 -5.61 -20.80 18.77
N ALA A 78 -5.66 -20.71 20.10
CA ALA A 78 -6.68 -19.97 20.83
C ALA A 78 -6.67 -18.48 20.46
N THR A 79 -5.47 -17.91 20.29
CA THR A 79 -5.29 -16.52 19.86
C THR A 79 -5.75 -16.33 18.41
N GLY A 80 -5.42 -17.27 17.52
CA GLY A 80 -5.93 -17.26 16.14
C GLY A 80 -7.46 -17.33 16.06
N LEU A 81 -8.10 -18.15 16.91
CA LEU A 81 -9.56 -18.23 17.02
C LEU A 81 -10.17 -16.97 17.59
N PHE A 82 -9.54 -16.34 18.59
CA PHE A 82 -9.93 -15.04 19.10
C PHE A 82 -9.95 -13.98 17.99
N ILE A 83 -8.85 -13.84 17.25
CA ILE A 83 -8.71 -12.87 16.15
C ILE A 83 -9.70 -13.14 15.01
N THR A 84 -9.89 -14.42 14.65
CA THR A 84 -10.89 -14.80 13.64
C THR A 84 -12.30 -14.50 14.15
N GLY A 85 -12.55 -14.74 15.44
CA GLY A 85 -13.81 -14.42 16.11
C GLY A 85 -14.14 -12.93 16.05
N THR A 86 -13.17 -12.05 16.28
CA THR A 86 -13.36 -10.59 16.20
C THR A 86 -13.66 -10.12 14.77
N LEU A 87 -13.09 -10.78 13.76
CA LEU A 87 -13.41 -10.52 12.36
C LEU A 87 -14.85 -10.94 12.02
N LEU A 88 -15.30 -12.10 12.50
CA LEU A 88 -16.65 -12.62 12.23
C LEU A 88 -17.77 -11.76 12.83
N ILE A 89 -17.49 -11.07 13.94
CA ILE A 89 -18.42 -10.11 14.56
C ILE A 89 -18.31 -8.70 13.97
N ASN A 90 -17.53 -8.51 12.88
CA ASN A 90 -17.28 -7.24 12.19
C ASN A 90 -16.81 -6.11 13.13
N VAL A 91 -16.03 -6.45 14.16
CA VAL A 91 -15.48 -5.49 15.11
C VAL A 91 -14.16 -4.89 14.61
N GLU A 92 -13.42 -5.61 13.78
CA GLU A 92 -12.11 -5.21 13.26
C GLU A 92 -12.08 -5.24 11.74
N GLY A 93 -11.27 -4.36 11.13
CA GLY A 93 -10.96 -4.43 9.71
C GLY A 93 -10.03 -5.61 9.38
N LEU A 94 -10.18 -6.18 8.19
CA LEU A 94 -9.33 -7.29 7.70
C LEU A 94 -7.83 -6.96 7.80
N ILE A 95 -7.45 -5.73 7.45
CA ILE A 95 -6.06 -5.28 7.51
C ILE A 95 -5.50 -5.30 8.94
N CYS A 96 -6.27 -4.82 9.92
CA CYS A 96 -5.86 -4.78 11.32
C CYS A 96 -5.59 -6.19 11.84
N VAL A 97 -6.51 -7.11 11.57
CA VAL A 97 -6.41 -8.53 11.93
C VAL A 97 -5.17 -9.19 11.34
N LEU A 98 -4.95 -9.05 10.03
CA LEU A 98 -3.81 -9.68 9.36
C LEU A 98 -2.47 -9.13 9.86
N VAL A 99 -2.42 -7.83 10.07
CA VAL A 99 -1.23 -7.15 10.58
C VAL A 99 -0.95 -7.50 12.03
N ILE A 100 -1.95 -7.59 12.91
CA ILE A 100 -1.72 -7.82 14.35
C ILE A 100 -1.53 -9.30 14.70
N ALA A 101 -2.03 -10.21 13.87
CA ALA A 101 -1.97 -11.65 14.08
C ALA A 101 -0.61 -12.21 14.48
N PRO A 102 0.52 -11.90 13.82
CA PRO A 102 1.81 -12.46 14.22
C PRO A 102 2.26 -11.98 15.60
N LEU A 103 2.05 -10.71 15.95
CA LEU A 103 2.35 -10.18 17.28
C LEU A 103 1.50 -10.88 18.36
N PHE A 104 0.17 -10.96 18.13
CA PHE A 104 -0.74 -11.59 19.08
C PHE A 104 -0.46 -13.08 19.25
N GLY A 105 -0.22 -13.81 18.16
CA GLY A 105 0.13 -15.24 18.22
C GLY A 105 1.41 -15.49 19.04
N MET A 106 2.43 -14.64 18.88
CA MET A 106 3.66 -14.69 19.68
C MET A 106 3.37 -14.41 21.16
N LEU A 107 2.66 -13.32 21.47
CA LEU A 107 2.33 -12.95 22.86
C LEU A 107 1.44 -13.99 23.55
N GLY A 108 0.48 -14.58 22.84
CA GLY A 108 -0.35 -15.66 23.36
C GLY A 108 0.46 -16.91 23.67
N SER A 109 1.40 -17.27 22.81
CA SER A 109 2.35 -18.35 23.08
C SER A 109 3.21 -18.08 24.32
N VAL A 110 3.68 -16.84 24.49
CA VAL A 110 4.41 -16.42 25.69
C VAL A 110 3.54 -16.55 26.94
N GLY A 111 2.29 -16.08 26.91
CA GLY A 111 1.37 -16.21 28.03
C GLY A 111 1.09 -17.66 28.42
N GLY A 112 0.93 -18.53 27.42
CA GLY A 112 0.80 -19.97 27.63
C GLY A 112 2.01 -20.60 28.30
N LEU A 113 3.21 -20.27 27.81
CA LEU A 113 4.47 -20.74 28.40
C LEU A 113 4.63 -20.28 29.85
N LEU A 114 4.36 -19.00 30.13
CA LEU A 114 4.42 -18.42 31.48
C LEU A 114 3.46 -19.14 32.43
N MET A 115 2.22 -19.39 32.00
CA MET A 115 1.26 -20.14 32.80
C MET A 115 1.68 -21.59 33.01
N GLY A 116 2.22 -22.24 31.98
CA GLY A 116 2.74 -23.61 32.06
C GLY A 116 3.87 -23.72 33.09
N VAL A 117 4.83 -22.79 33.07
CA VAL A 117 5.91 -22.70 34.07
C VAL A 117 5.33 -22.46 35.46
N ALA A 118 4.43 -21.49 35.63
CA ALA A 118 3.81 -21.19 36.91
C ALA A 118 3.08 -22.42 37.48
N CYS A 119 2.34 -23.15 36.66
CA CYS A 119 1.62 -24.37 37.07
C CYS A 119 2.57 -25.50 37.46
N ARG A 120 3.76 -25.60 36.86
CA ARG A 120 4.77 -26.61 37.23
C ARG A 120 5.49 -26.24 38.52
N VAL A 121 5.93 -24.98 38.67
CA VAL A 121 6.62 -24.49 39.87
C VAL A 121 5.72 -24.56 41.10
N THR A 122 4.44 -24.25 40.95
CA THR A 122 3.46 -24.29 42.05
C THR A 122 2.89 -25.68 42.32
N GLY A 123 3.27 -26.68 41.51
CA GLY A 123 2.82 -28.07 41.59
C GLY A 123 1.41 -28.34 41.04
N TRP A 124 0.53 -27.32 40.96
CA TRP A 124 -0.84 -27.40 40.43
C TRP A 124 -1.40 -26.00 40.10
N PRO A 125 -2.34 -25.81 39.13
CA PRO A 125 -3.03 -24.53 38.94
C PRO A 125 -3.70 -24.03 40.23
N ARG A 126 -3.20 -22.90 40.77
CA ARG A 126 -3.75 -22.27 41.97
C ARG A 126 -4.80 -21.19 41.64
N PRO A 127 -5.80 -20.95 42.50
CA PRO A 127 -6.79 -19.88 42.28
C PRO A 127 -6.19 -18.48 42.21
N THR A 128 -5.04 -18.23 42.83
CA THR A 128 -4.33 -16.94 42.76
C THR A 128 -3.96 -16.55 41.34
N LEU A 129 -3.83 -17.52 40.43
CA LEU A 129 -3.52 -17.28 39.02
C LEU A 129 -4.69 -16.61 38.25
N TYR A 130 -5.90 -16.58 38.82
CA TYR A 130 -7.02 -15.81 38.24
C TYR A 130 -6.73 -14.31 38.12
N ALA A 131 -5.89 -13.77 39.02
CA ALA A 131 -5.51 -12.36 39.00
C ALA A 131 -4.87 -11.96 37.66
N ALA A 132 -4.20 -12.90 36.97
CA ALA A 132 -3.64 -12.65 35.66
C ALA A 132 -4.70 -12.29 34.61
N GLY A 133 -5.91 -12.87 34.70
CA GLY A 133 -7.01 -12.57 33.78
C GLY A 133 -7.57 -11.16 33.92
N VAL A 134 -7.42 -10.55 35.10
CA VAL A 134 -7.90 -9.18 35.38
C VAL A 134 -6.81 -8.13 35.10
N LEU A 135 -5.56 -8.56 34.91
CA LEU A 135 -4.42 -7.67 34.72
C LEU A 135 -4.59 -6.66 33.56
N PRO A 136 -5.12 -7.02 32.37
CA PRO A 136 -5.37 -6.05 31.32
C PRO A 136 -6.31 -4.92 31.78
N LEU A 137 -7.34 -5.25 32.55
CA LEU A 137 -8.33 -4.28 33.04
C LEU A 137 -7.72 -3.36 34.10
N LEU A 138 -6.91 -3.91 35.01
CA LEU A 138 -6.16 -3.10 35.97
C LEU A 138 -5.20 -2.15 35.26
N MET A 139 -4.46 -2.63 34.26
CA MET A 139 -3.54 -1.77 33.50
C MET A 139 -4.27 -0.75 32.65
N GLY A 140 -5.42 -1.07 32.06
CA GLY A 140 -6.28 -0.11 31.37
C GLY A 140 -6.81 0.98 32.32
N ALA A 141 -7.11 0.65 33.57
CA ALA A 141 -7.53 1.63 34.56
C ALA A 141 -6.38 2.51 35.09
N LEU A 142 -5.16 1.96 35.19
CA LEU A 142 -4.01 2.62 35.80
C LEU A 142 -3.13 3.38 34.81
N VAL A 143 -3.06 2.95 33.54
CA VAL A 143 -2.22 3.54 32.51
C VAL A 143 -3.07 4.43 31.61
N PRO A 144 -2.82 5.74 31.55
CA PRO A 144 -3.50 6.63 30.62
C PRO A 144 -3.26 6.21 29.16
N GLY A 145 -4.32 6.17 28.35
CA GLY A 145 -4.23 5.88 26.91
C GLY A 145 -3.59 7.00 26.07
N THR A 146 -3.30 8.16 26.69
CA THR A 146 -2.80 9.37 26.03
C THR A 146 -1.28 9.51 26.01
N THR A 147 -0.54 8.58 26.63
CA THR A 147 0.93 8.57 26.59
C THR A 147 1.44 8.00 25.27
N LEU A 148 1.20 8.72 24.18
CA LEU A 148 1.64 8.36 22.84
C LEU A 148 2.89 9.15 22.48
N GLN A 149 3.92 8.45 22.01
CA GLN A 149 5.11 9.08 21.45
C GLN A 149 4.96 9.15 19.93
N ASP A 150 5.16 10.34 19.36
CA ASP A 150 5.22 10.50 17.92
C ASP A 150 6.53 9.91 17.37
N ASP A 151 6.40 8.98 16.44
CA ASP A 151 7.50 8.48 15.61
C ASP A 151 7.24 8.93 14.17
N ARG A 152 8.07 9.85 13.68
CA ARG A 152 8.01 10.36 12.31
C ARG A 152 9.04 9.62 11.46
N SER A 153 8.55 8.95 10.44
CA SER A 153 9.37 8.12 9.56
C SER A 153 9.10 8.46 8.09
N GLN A 154 9.99 7.97 7.22
CA GLN A 154 9.88 8.20 5.79
C GLN A 154 10.24 6.95 5.00
N ILE A 155 9.72 6.88 3.78
CA ILE A 155 10.02 5.83 2.80
C ILE A 155 10.40 6.51 1.49
N GLU A 156 11.44 5.98 0.88
CA GLU A 156 11.92 6.39 -0.43
C GLU A 156 11.92 5.18 -1.37
N ARG A 157 11.40 5.38 -2.57
CA ARG A 157 11.42 4.41 -3.67
C ARG A 157 11.75 5.13 -4.95
N SER A 158 12.42 4.46 -5.88
CA SER A 158 12.65 5.02 -7.20
C SER A 158 12.55 3.96 -8.27
N LEU A 159 12.17 4.39 -9.46
CA LEU A 159 12.03 3.54 -10.64
C LEU A 159 12.52 4.30 -11.86
N TRP A 160 13.28 3.64 -12.73
CA TRP A 160 13.63 4.20 -14.03
C TRP A 160 12.50 3.92 -15.03
N ILE A 161 12.12 4.94 -15.79
CA ILE A 161 11.00 4.92 -16.72
C ILE A 161 11.53 5.29 -18.11
N ALA A 162 11.22 4.46 -19.11
CA ALA A 162 11.53 4.71 -20.52
C ALA A 162 10.58 5.76 -21.14
N ALA A 163 10.52 6.95 -20.52
CA ALA A 163 9.70 8.06 -20.98
C ALA A 163 10.38 9.40 -20.62
N PRO A 164 10.20 10.46 -21.44
CA PRO A 164 10.68 11.80 -21.11
C PRO A 164 10.03 12.37 -19.84
N PRO A 165 10.72 13.25 -19.08
CA PRO A 165 10.20 13.81 -17.83
C PRO A 165 8.86 14.54 -17.99
N ALA A 166 8.61 15.14 -19.16
CA ALA A 166 7.35 15.82 -19.45
C ALA A 166 6.14 14.87 -19.50
N VAL A 167 6.33 13.65 -20.03
CA VAL A 167 5.28 12.62 -20.10
C VAL A 167 5.01 12.07 -18.70
N VAL A 168 6.07 11.79 -17.93
CA VAL A 168 5.95 11.34 -16.53
C VAL A 168 5.25 12.40 -15.68
N TRP A 169 5.60 13.67 -15.87
CA TRP A 169 4.95 14.80 -15.19
C TRP A 169 3.45 14.89 -15.45
N GLN A 170 3.03 14.65 -16.70
CA GLN A 170 1.62 14.62 -17.05
C GLN A 170 0.88 13.52 -16.28
N GLN A 171 1.47 12.32 -16.16
CA GLN A 171 0.88 11.25 -15.36
C GLN A 171 0.80 11.64 -13.88
N LEU A 172 1.87 12.16 -13.28
CA LEU A 172 1.86 12.56 -11.85
C LEU A 172 0.79 13.59 -11.49
N THR A 173 0.50 14.51 -12.42
CA THR A 173 -0.44 15.62 -12.19
C THR A 173 -1.85 15.30 -12.65
N GLN A 174 -2.02 14.41 -13.62
CA GLN A 174 -3.30 14.06 -14.22
C GLN A 174 -3.44 12.53 -14.31
N THR A 175 -3.70 11.87 -13.19
CA THR A 175 -4.04 10.44 -13.14
C THR A 175 -5.53 10.27 -12.80
N PRO A 176 -6.44 10.43 -13.78
CA PRO A 176 -7.83 10.02 -13.61
C PRO A 176 -7.98 8.50 -13.70
N ASP A 177 -9.08 7.99 -13.17
CA ASP A 177 -9.62 6.64 -13.42
C ASP A 177 -8.57 5.53 -13.37
N ILE A 178 -7.94 5.35 -12.20
CA ILE A 178 -7.07 4.21 -11.91
C ILE A 178 -7.94 2.97 -11.79
N ARG A 179 -7.73 2.03 -12.72
CA ARG A 179 -8.47 0.77 -12.73
C ARG A 179 -7.87 -0.22 -11.75
N ALA A 180 -8.69 -1.14 -11.25
CA ALA A 180 -8.26 -2.13 -10.26
C ALA A 180 -7.14 -3.05 -10.79
N ASP A 181 -7.18 -3.42 -12.08
CA ASP A 181 -6.16 -4.23 -12.75
C ASP A 181 -4.81 -3.52 -12.87
N GLU A 182 -4.78 -2.18 -12.84
CA GLU A 182 -3.54 -1.42 -12.89
C GLU A 182 -2.75 -1.44 -11.57
N VAL A 183 -3.41 -1.80 -10.45
CA VAL A 183 -2.84 -1.79 -9.09
C VAL A 183 -2.90 -3.13 -8.38
N GLU A 184 -3.48 -4.17 -8.99
CA GLU A 184 -3.67 -5.51 -8.41
C GLU A 184 -2.36 -6.20 -7.96
N ARG A 185 -1.22 -5.79 -8.53
CA ARG A 185 0.12 -6.27 -8.13
C ARG A 185 0.48 -5.90 -6.69
N GLY A 186 -0.15 -4.88 -6.12
CA GLY A 186 0.02 -4.50 -4.72
C GLY A 186 -0.57 -5.52 -3.76
N TRP A 187 0.27 -6.21 -2.98
CA TRP A 187 -0.19 -7.12 -1.94
C TRP A 187 -0.92 -6.38 -0.81
N ALA A 188 -0.56 -5.11 -0.57
CA ALA A 188 -1.21 -4.27 0.43
C ALA A 188 -2.73 -4.14 0.16
N TYR A 189 -3.15 -4.05 -1.10
CA TYR A 189 -4.56 -3.93 -1.46
C TYR A 189 -5.33 -5.24 -1.22
N ARG A 190 -4.68 -6.40 -1.40
CA ARG A 190 -5.30 -7.72 -1.18
C ARG A 190 -5.59 -8.01 0.29
N ILE A 191 -4.85 -7.37 1.20
CA ILE A 191 -5.06 -7.50 2.64
C ILE A 191 -5.98 -6.41 3.21
N GLY A 192 -6.59 -5.59 2.37
CA GLY A 192 -7.65 -4.66 2.75
C GLY A 192 -7.28 -3.17 2.72
N VAL A 193 -6.07 -2.79 2.30
CA VAL A 193 -5.76 -1.38 1.96
C VAL A 193 -6.65 -0.96 0.79
N PRO A 194 -7.37 0.16 0.86
CA PRO A 194 -8.17 0.62 -0.27
C PRO A 194 -7.26 1.01 -1.45
N PRO A 195 -7.54 0.53 -2.68
CA PRO A 195 -6.73 0.89 -3.86
C PRO A 195 -6.95 2.35 -4.25
N PRO A 196 -5.96 3.03 -4.85
CA PRO A 196 -6.15 4.37 -5.40
C PRO A 196 -7.09 4.33 -6.61
N GLN A 197 -7.89 5.38 -6.77
CA GLN A 197 -8.86 5.54 -7.87
C GLN A 197 -8.55 6.76 -8.74
N SER A 198 -8.01 7.83 -8.15
CA SER A 198 -7.56 8.99 -8.93
C SER A 198 -6.58 9.87 -8.13
N GLY A 199 -5.73 10.60 -8.85
CA GLY A 199 -4.89 11.68 -8.35
C GLY A 199 -4.82 12.79 -9.40
N VAL A 200 -5.60 13.85 -9.22
CA VAL A 200 -5.76 14.91 -10.22
C VAL A 200 -5.46 16.26 -9.59
N THR A 201 -4.54 17.01 -10.18
CA THR A 201 -4.22 18.38 -9.79
C THR A 201 -5.16 19.35 -10.51
N GLU A 202 -5.72 20.31 -9.78
CA GLU A 202 -6.52 21.38 -10.40
C GLU A 202 -5.67 22.27 -11.31
N ALA A 203 -6.26 22.71 -12.42
CA ALA A 203 -5.63 23.70 -13.28
C ALA A 203 -6.00 25.11 -12.82
N ALA A 204 -4.96 25.94 -12.63
CA ALA A 204 -4.98 27.37 -12.34
C ALA A 204 -5.29 27.82 -10.88
N GLY A 205 -4.40 28.66 -10.34
CA GLY A 205 -4.63 29.49 -9.14
C GLY A 205 -4.49 28.77 -7.79
N GLN A 206 -5.11 27.60 -7.63
CA GLN A 206 -5.05 26.80 -6.41
C GLN A 206 -4.26 25.53 -6.71
N ARG A 207 -3.05 25.42 -6.14
CA ARG A 207 -2.17 24.26 -6.35
C ARG A 207 -2.60 23.14 -5.39
N VAL A 208 -3.72 22.50 -5.66
CA VAL A 208 -4.26 21.39 -4.85
C VAL A 208 -4.36 20.13 -5.71
N GLN A 209 -3.97 19.00 -5.14
CA GLN A 209 -4.17 17.68 -5.74
C GLN A 209 -5.28 16.93 -5.02
N HIS A 210 -6.28 16.47 -5.78
CA HIS A 210 -7.41 15.69 -5.27
C HIS A 210 -7.12 14.20 -5.42
N PHE A 211 -7.23 13.47 -4.30
CA PHE A 211 -7.05 12.03 -4.26
C PHE A 211 -8.38 11.34 -3.96
N ARG A 212 -8.62 10.23 -4.67
CA ARG A 212 -9.70 9.30 -4.34
C ARG A 212 -9.14 7.90 -4.24
N MET A 213 -9.65 7.14 -3.29
CA MET A 213 -9.32 5.74 -3.07
C MET A 213 -10.61 4.92 -2.90
N GLY A 214 -10.49 3.61 -2.97
CA GLY A 214 -11.59 2.69 -2.74
C GLY A 214 -12.31 2.94 -1.41
N LYS A 215 -13.55 2.44 -1.32
CA LYS A 215 -14.43 2.62 -0.15
C LYS A 215 -14.77 4.09 0.16
N GLY A 216 -14.77 4.96 -0.87
CA GLY A 216 -15.23 6.35 -0.75
C GLY A 216 -14.25 7.30 -0.06
N ILE A 217 -13.00 6.86 0.16
CA ILE A 217 -11.96 7.69 0.77
C ILE A 217 -11.56 8.79 -0.22
N HIS A 218 -11.47 10.01 0.28
CA HIS A 218 -11.07 11.18 -0.49
C HIS A 218 -10.29 12.15 0.38
N PHE A 219 -9.27 12.79 -0.16
CA PHE A 219 -8.48 13.79 0.56
C PHE A 219 -7.71 14.66 -0.42
N GLU A 220 -7.14 15.74 0.10
CA GLU A 220 -6.44 16.72 -0.71
C GLU A 220 -4.96 16.77 -0.35
N GLY A 221 -4.15 17.23 -1.30
CA GLY A 221 -2.75 17.54 -1.11
C GLY A 221 -2.48 18.99 -1.48
N ASP A 222 -2.12 19.80 -0.50
CA ASP A 222 -1.69 21.18 -0.73
C ASP A 222 -0.27 21.16 -1.31
N ILE A 223 -0.12 21.58 -2.57
CA ILE A 223 1.17 21.52 -3.28
C ILE A 223 2.12 22.58 -2.69
N THR A 224 3.18 22.08 -2.05
CA THR A 224 4.23 22.88 -1.42
C THR A 224 5.36 23.23 -2.39
N GLU A 225 5.60 22.36 -3.38
CA GLU A 225 6.61 22.58 -4.41
C GLU A 225 6.06 22.24 -5.81
N TRP A 226 6.33 23.10 -6.78
CA TRP A 226 5.93 22.92 -8.17
C TRP A 226 7.03 23.38 -9.12
N GLN A 227 7.80 22.43 -9.64
CA GLN A 227 8.84 22.63 -10.64
C GLN A 227 8.55 21.71 -11.82
N PRO A 228 7.91 22.21 -12.90
CA PRO A 228 7.49 21.40 -14.03
C PRO A 228 8.59 20.46 -14.55
N ALA A 229 8.22 19.20 -14.75
CA ALA A 229 9.09 18.12 -15.23
C ALA A 229 10.37 17.89 -14.39
N ARG A 230 10.41 18.37 -13.14
CA ARG A 230 11.56 18.20 -12.23
C ARG A 230 11.17 17.76 -10.83
N ARG A 231 10.22 18.44 -10.20
CA ARG A 231 9.85 18.19 -8.80
C ARG A 231 8.45 18.65 -8.46
N ILE A 232 7.70 17.81 -7.77
CA ILE A 232 6.39 18.13 -7.20
C ILE A 232 6.31 17.59 -5.78
N ALA A 233 5.79 18.38 -4.85
CA ALA A 233 5.56 17.93 -3.49
C ALA A 233 4.27 18.52 -2.93
N TRP A 234 3.61 17.79 -2.05
CA TRP A 234 2.40 18.23 -1.38
C TRP A 234 2.33 17.73 0.07
N ALA A 235 1.67 18.50 0.93
CA ALA A 235 1.28 18.08 2.26
C ALA A 235 -0.18 17.61 2.24
N TYR A 236 -0.47 16.48 2.87
CA TYR A 236 -1.83 15.93 2.88
C TYR A 236 -2.74 16.69 3.85
N ARG A 237 -3.98 16.88 3.42
CA ARG A 237 -5.05 17.51 4.19
C ARG A 237 -6.25 16.56 4.23
N PHE A 238 -6.54 16.06 5.43
CA PHE A 238 -7.67 15.19 5.70
C PHE A 238 -8.77 15.99 6.39
N ALA A 239 -9.95 16.05 5.78
CA ALA A 239 -11.17 16.55 6.39
C ALA A 239 -11.84 15.44 7.24
N ASP A 240 -12.82 15.81 8.07
CA ASP A 240 -13.49 14.85 8.96
C ASP A 240 -14.19 13.70 8.20
N ASP A 241 -14.65 13.98 6.97
CA ASP A 241 -15.31 13.05 6.05
C ASP A 241 -14.35 12.34 5.08
N SER A 242 -13.05 12.67 5.09
CA SER A 242 -12.06 12.09 4.18
C SER A 242 -11.96 10.57 4.26
N VAL A 243 -12.16 10.01 5.45
CA VAL A 243 -12.18 8.56 5.69
C VAL A 243 -13.55 8.20 6.29
N PRO A 244 -14.51 7.73 5.47
CA PRO A 244 -15.81 7.29 5.94
C PRO A 244 -15.69 6.13 6.96
N ALA A 245 -16.67 6.03 7.87
CA ALA A 245 -16.72 4.93 8.83
C ALA A 245 -16.76 3.56 8.11
N GLY A 246 -15.97 2.61 8.58
CA GLY A 246 -15.81 1.29 7.98
C GLY A 246 -15.00 1.25 6.67
N ALA A 247 -14.54 2.39 6.15
CA ALA A 247 -13.64 2.40 4.99
C ALA A 247 -12.26 1.82 5.35
N LEU A 248 -11.76 2.22 6.51
CA LEU A 248 -10.61 1.61 7.18
C LEU A 248 -11.04 1.09 8.55
N ASP A 249 -10.11 0.53 9.31
CA ASP A 249 -10.38 0.25 10.71
C ASP A 249 -10.71 1.56 11.43
N ASP A 250 -11.88 1.66 12.06
CA ASP A 250 -12.33 2.91 12.70
C ASP A 250 -11.41 3.33 13.85
N HIS A 251 -10.65 2.39 14.42
CA HIS A 251 -9.65 2.67 15.43
C HIS A 251 -8.31 3.13 14.83
N VAL A 252 -8.06 2.96 13.52
CA VAL A 252 -6.84 3.41 12.80
C VAL A 252 -7.22 4.16 11.52
N ARG A 253 -7.49 5.46 11.65
CA ARG A 253 -7.80 6.37 10.54
C ARG A 253 -6.54 7.06 10.01
N ILE A 254 -6.44 7.25 8.70
CA ILE A 254 -5.42 8.11 8.08
C ILE A 254 -5.75 9.57 8.44
N GLY A 255 -4.73 10.35 8.81
CA GLY A 255 -4.93 11.68 9.38
C GLY A 255 -5.39 11.65 10.85
N GLY A 256 -5.44 10.45 11.46
CA GLY A 256 -5.94 10.23 12.80
C GLY A 256 -4.83 10.22 13.86
N LEU A 257 -5.23 9.90 15.10
CA LEU A 257 -4.34 9.90 16.26
C LEU A 257 -3.16 8.93 16.10
N TYR A 258 -3.41 7.68 15.69
CA TYR A 258 -2.38 6.63 15.68
C TYR A 258 -1.53 6.61 14.40
N PHE A 259 -2.07 7.09 13.29
CA PHE A 259 -1.40 7.09 12.00
C PHE A 259 -1.77 8.33 11.20
N ASP A 260 -0.77 9.02 10.67
CA ASP A 260 -0.96 10.22 9.86
C ASP A 260 0.01 10.24 8.68
N LEU A 261 -0.49 10.58 7.50
CA LEU A 261 0.28 10.68 6.27
C LEU A 261 0.61 12.17 6.07
N LEU A 262 1.88 12.54 6.13
CA LEU A 262 2.27 13.95 6.25
C LEU A 262 2.44 14.62 4.88
N ASP A 263 3.31 14.07 4.03
CA ASP A 263 3.60 14.61 2.71
C ASP A 263 4.18 13.55 1.78
N THR A 264 4.06 13.84 0.48
CA THR A 264 4.74 13.10 -0.57
C THR A 264 5.46 14.08 -1.49
N ALA A 265 6.64 13.69 -1.94
CA ALA A 265 7.43 14.40 -2.94
C ALA A 265 7.86 13.44 -4.05
N PHE A 266 7.83 13.92 -5.28
CA PHE A 266 8.37 13.26 -6.46
C PHE A 266 9.49 14.09 -7.07
N GLU A 267 10.58 13.43 -7.44
CA GLU A 267 11.72 14.01 -8.16
C GLU A 267 11.90 13.26 -9.48
N LEU A 268 12.03 14.02 -10.57
CA LEU A 268 12.19 13.53 -11.93
C LEU A 268 13.60 13.89 -12.39
N LEU A 269 14.45 12.89 -12.53
CA LEU A 269 15.84 13.03 -12.96
C LEU A 269 15.98 12.43 -14.37
N PRO A 270 16.26 13.24 -15.40
CA PRO A 270 16.55 12.71 -16.74
C PRO A 270 17.79 11.80 -16.69
N GLU A 271 17.65 10.54 -17.10
CA GLU A 271 18.71 9.53 -16.99
C GLU A 271 18.60 8.53 -18.16
N ASN A 272 19.71 8.26 -18.87
CA ASN A 272 19.81 7.22 -19.92
C ASN A 272 18.69 7.28 -20.99
N GLY A 273 18.35 8.48 -21.46
CA GLY A 273 17.28 8.68 -22.45
C GLY A 273 15.85 8.50 -21.89
N GLY A 274 15.71 8.23 -20.60
CA GLY A 274 14.43 8.17 -19.88
C GLY A 274 14.43 9.07 -18.64
N THR A 275 13.64 8.69 -17.64
CA THR A 275 13.47 9.44 -16.39
C THR A 275 13.56 8.50 -15.20
N ARG A 276 14.46 8.79 -14.25
CA ARG A 276 14.39 8.24 -12.91
C ARG A 276 13.36 9.02 -12.11
N LEU A 277 12.28 8.35 -11.73
CA LEU A 277 11.25 8.89 -10.85
C LEU A 277 11.53 8.42 -9.42
N ALA A 278 11.86 9.33 -8.52
CA ALA A 278 12.00 9.07 -7.09
C ALA A 278 10.78 9.60 -6.35
N MET A 279 10.24 8.79 -5.42
CA MET A 279 9.11 9.11 -4.56
C MET A 279 9.57 9.04 -3.11
N ARG A 280 9.30 10.10 -2.33
CA ARG A 280 9.50 10.15 -0.89
C ARG A 280 8.16 10.40 -0.22
N THR A 281 7.82 9.57 0.77
CA THR A 281 6.59 9.72 1.57
C THR A 281 6.93 9.79 3.05
N ARG A 282 6.51 10.85 3.73
CA ARG A 282 6.64 11.03 5.19
C ARG A 282 5.33 10.72 5.89
N TYR A 283 5.42 10.06 7.04
CA TYR A 283 4.28 9.69 7.87
C TYR A 283 4.65 9.73 9.35
N ARG A 284 3.62 9.69 10.20
CA ARG A 284 3.73 9.61 11.66
C ARG A 284 2.99 8.38 12.15
N VAL A 285 3.58 7.68 13.10
CA VAL A 285 2.96 6.63 13.92
C VAL A 285 3.00 7.07 15.38
N SER A 286 1.86 7.02 16.06
CA SER A 286 1.76 7.45 17.47
C SER A 286 0.98 6.40 18.27
N THR A 287 1.66 5.33 18.67
CA THR A 287 1.11 4.20 19.44
C THR A 287 2.00 3.90 20.65
N GLN A 288 1.52 3.07 21.59
CA GLN A 288 2.36 2.55 22.68
C GLN A 288 3.31 1.41 22.23
N PHE A 289 3.30 1.07 20.94
CA PHE A 289 4.06 -0.04 20.35
C PHE A 289 4.64 0.34 18.98
N ASN A 290 5.17 1.56 18.85
CA ASN A 290 5.70 2.10 17.60
C ASN A 290 6.74 1.20 16.93
N PHE A 291 7.57 0.49 17.71
CA PHE A 291 8.54 -0.46 17.16
C PHE A 291 7.90 -1.47 16.19
N TYR A 292 6.66 -1.88 16.47
CA TYR A 292 5.89 -2.79 15.65
C TYR A 292 5.09 -2.04 14.58
N ALA A 293 4.31 -1.03 15.01
CA ALA A 293 3.42 -0.29 14.14
C ALA A 293 4.17 0.45 13.01
N ASN A 294 5.34 1.03 13.30
CA ASN A 294 6.21 1.66 12.28
C ASN A 294 6.77 0.61 11.30
N GLY A 295 7.17 -0.56 11.79
CA GLY A 295 7.62 -1.66 10.93
C GLY A 295 6.55 -2.08 9.92
N VAL A 296 5.30 -2.23 10.38
CA VAL A 296 4.15 -2.51 9.52
C VAL A 296 3.90 -1.37 8.53
N ALA A 297 3.82 -0.12 9.01
CA ALA A 297 3.57 1.04 8.16
C ALA A 297 4.62 1.13 7.04
N ARG A 298 5.89 0.85 7.36
CA ARG A 298 6.99 0.81 6.38
C ARG A 298 6.79 -0.24 5.29
N LEU A 299 6.31 -1.43 5.64
CA LEU A 299 6.02 -2.49 4.66
C LEU A 299 4.84 -2.11 3.76
N LEU A 300 3.74 -1.65 4.35
CA LEU A 300 2.53 -1.27 3.62
C LEU A 300 2.77 -0.11 2.66
N LEU A 301 3.30 1.00 3.17
CA LEU A 301 3.57 2.20 2.37
C LEU A 301 4.70 1.96 1.36
N GLY A 302 5.66 1.08 1.66
CA GLY A 302 6.68 0.65 0.72
C GLY A 302 6.06 0.00 -0.52
N ASN A 303 5.17 -0.98 -0.30
CA ASN A 303 4.48 -1.64 -1.40
C ASN A 303 3.54 -0.70 -2.18
N VAL A 304 2.80 0.17 -1.47
CA VAL A 304 1.96 1.18 -2.13
C VAL A 304 2.81 2.12 -3.00
N SER A 305 3.97 2.57 -2.52
CA SER A 305 4.87 3.44 -3.27
C SER A 305 5.42 2.74 -4.52
N GLU A 306 5.82 1.47 -4.41
CA GLU A 306 6.27 0.67 -5.55
C GLU A 306 5.18 0.52 -6.62
N VAL A 307 3.95 0.21 -6.21
CA VAL A 307 2.83 0.04 -7.14
C VAL A 307 2.46 1.35 -7.83
N LEU A 308 2.51 2.49 -7.11
CA LEU A 308 2.27 3.81 -7.70
C LEU A 308 3.37 4.16 -8.71
N LEU A 309 4.64 3.91 -8.40
CA LEU A 309 5.74 4.14 -9.35
C LEU A 309 5.57 3.28 -10.61
N GLU A 310 5.21 2.01 -10.46
CA GLU A 310 4.93 1.13 -11.59
C GLU A 310 3.72 1.58 -12.42
N LEU A 311 2.65 2.06 -11.77
CA LEU A 311 1.49 2.63 -12.45
C LEU A 311 1.91 3.80 -13.34
N TYR A 312 2.65 4.76 -12.77
CA TYR A 312 3.16 5.91 -13.52
C TYR A 312 4.10 5.49 -14.65
N ALA A 313 4.95 4.48 -14.42
CA ALA A 313 5.82 3.95 -15.47
C ALA A 313 5.03 3.36 -16.64
N ARG A 314 4.07 2.45 -16.36
CA ARG A 314 3.23 1.82 -17.39
C ARG A 314 2.47 2.85 -18.21
N ARG A 315 1.81 3.80 -17.55
CA ARG A 315 1.06 4.87 -18.24
C ARG A 315 1.96 5.82 -19.03
N SER A 316 3.16 6.13 -18.53
CA SER A 316 4.11 7.02 -19.22
C SER A 316 4.72 6.40 -20.47
N VAL A 317 5.02 5.10 -20.44
CA VAL A 317 5.52 4.38 -21.61
C VAL A 317 4.44 4.29 -22.68
N ALA A 318 3.21 3.90 -22.31
CA ALA A 318 2.08 3.90 -23.24
C ALA A 318 1.79 5.29 -23.82
N GLY A 319 1.87 6.34 -22.99
CA GLY A 319 1.73 7.73 -23.43
C GLY A 319 2.80 8.16 -24.42
N SER A 320 4.05 7.73 -24.23
CA SER A 320 5.16 8.00 -25.15
C SER A 320 4.93 7.34 -26.51
N VAL A 321 4.49 6.07 -26.54
CA VAL A 321 4.17 5.35 -27.78
C VAL A 321 3.05 6.03 -28.55
N LEU A 322 1.98 6.46 -27.87
CA LEU A 322 0.87 7.18 -28.50
C LEU A 322 1.29 8.55 -29.06
N GLN A 323 2.19 9.26 -28.39
CA GLN A 323 2.73 10.53 -28.91
C GLN A 323 3.58 10.31 -30.17
N LEU A 324 4.39 9.24 -30.19
CA LEU A 324 5.20 8.88 -31.37
C LEU A 324 4.31 8.48 -32.56
N ASP A 325 3.28 7.64 -32.35
CA ASP A 325 2.32 7.27 -33.42
C ASP A 325 1.59 8.51 -33.98
N ARG A 326 1.14 9.42 -33.11
CA ARG A 326 0.51 10.69 -33.56
C ARG A 326 1.47 11.56 -34.37
N ALA A 327 2.72 11.68 -33.94
CA ALA A 327 3.73 12.45 -34.66
C ALA A 327 4.01 11.82 -36.04
N ALA A 328 4.16 10.50 -36.11
CA ALA A 328 4.36 9.77 -37.37
C ALA A 328 3.18 9.94 -38.33
N ARG A 329 1.94 9.84 -37.84
CA ARG A 329 0.74 10.09 -38.65
C ARG A 329 0.64 11.53 -39.15
N HIS A 330 1.02 12.51 -38.33
CA HIS A 330 1.01 13.91 -38.73
C HIS A 330 2.02 14.18 -39.86
N VAL A 331 3.24 13.66 -39.72
CA VAL A 331 4.27 13.74 -40.78
C VAL A 331 3.80 13.03 -42.05
N ALA A 332 3.19 11.84 -41.95
CA ALA A 332 2.66 11.12 -43.11
C ALA A 332 1.55 11.89 -43.83
N LEU A 333 0.68 12.59 -43.10
CA LEU A 333 -0.36 13.46 -43.67
C LEU A 333 0.25 14.68 -44.37
N GLU A 334 1.24 15.35 -43.78
CA GLU A 334 1.95 16.47 -44.41
C GLU A 334 2.67 16.05 -45.70
N VAL A 335 3.32 14.87 -45.70
CA VAL A 335 3.98 14.33 -46.90
C VAL A 335 2.96 14.00 -47.99
N THR A 336 1.84 13.39 -47.63
CA THR A 336 0.77 13.04 -48.59
C THR A 336 0.09 14.29 -49.19
N ASP A 337 -0.06 15.36 -48.41
CA ASP A 337 -0.59 16.64 -48.88
C ASP A 337 0.41 17.36 -49.80
N ARG A 338 1.71 17.28 -49.50
CA ARG A 338 2.79 17.77 -50.38
C ARG A 338 2.82 17.04 -51.73
N ASP A 339 2.63 15.73 -51.74
CA ASP A 339 2.60 14.93 -52.97
C ASP A 339 1.33 15.16 -53.80
N ARG A 340 0.20 15.53 -53.16
CA ARG A 340 -1.04 15.93 -53.87
C ARG A 340 -1.02 17.37 -54.37
N GLY A 341 -0.17 18.24 -53.80
CA GLY A 341 0.02 19.63 -54.22
C GLY A 341 1.13 19.87 -55.26
N GLY A 342 1.85 18.84 -55.69
CA GLY A 342 3.12 18.96 -56.40
C GLY A 342 3.13 18.54 -57.88
N ALA A 343 2.22 19.04 -58.71
CA ALA A 343 2.50 19.10 -60.15
C ALA A 343 3.49 20.23 -60.44
N VAL A 344 4.76 20.06 -60.04
CA VAL A 344 5.85 20.92 -60.51
C VAL A 344 6.13 20.55 -61.96
N ARG A 345 5.47 21.24 -62.90
CA ARG A 345 5.86 21.24 -64.30
C ARG A 345 7.25 21.84 -64.40
N VAL A 346 8.27 20.99 -64.53
CA VAL A 346 9.58 21.41 -65.03
C VAL A 346 9.40 21.71 -66.52
N ALA A 347 9.19 22.99 -66.83
CA ALA A 347 9.32 23.49 -68.20
C ALA A 347 10.82 23.54 -68.52
N VAL A 348 11.27 22.64 -69.40
CA VAL A 348 12.59 22.70 -70.01
C VAL A 348 12.49 23.68 -71.19
N ASP A 349 13.10 24.86 -71.04
CA ASP A 349 13.29 25.83 -72.12
C ASP A 349 14.69 25.62 -72.73
N PRO A 350 14.84 25.33 -74.03
CA PRO A 350 16.13 25.05 -74.65
C PRO A 350 16.71 26.30 -75.29
N ALA A 351 17.23 27.25 -74.50
CA ALA A 351 18.23 28.21 -74.98
C ALA A 351 18.89 28.99 -73.83
N GLU A 352 20.19 29.22 -74.02
CA GLU A 352 21.03 30.25 -73.38
C GLU A 352 21.94 29.85 -72.20
N ARG A 353 23.22 30.19 -72.43
CA ARG A 353 24.43 29.98 -71.66
C ARG A 353 24.38 30.63 -70.27
N GLY A 354 24.98 29.99 -69.27
CA GLY A 354 25.42 30.70 -68.05
C GLY A 354 25.77 29.79 -66.88
N ILE A 355 27.01 29.90 -66.41
CA ILE A 355 27.62 29.22 -65.27
C ILE A 355 26.82 29.45 -63.96
N GLY A 356 26.68 28.42 -63.12
CA GLY A 356 26.28 28.58 -61.72
C GLY A 356 25.86 27.29 -61.02
N GLU A 357 26.78 26.72 -60.22
CA GLU A 357 26.50 25.66 -59.25
C GLU A 357 25.37 26.07 -58.28
N ARG A 358 24.41 25.18 -58.00
CA ARG A 358 23.64 25.18 -56.76
C ARG A 358 23.21 23.75 -56.43
N GLY A 359 23.75 23.24 -55.32
CA GLY A 359 23.62 21.86 -54.88
C GLY A 359 22.22 21.46 -54.45
N LEU A 360 21.92 20.17 -54.63
CA LEU A 360 20.90 19.45 -53.90
C LEU A 360 21.31 19.41 -52.43
N ASP A 361 20.52 20.06 -51.57
CA ASP A 361 20.64 19.96 -50.12
C ASP A 361 20.10 18.59 -49.67
N LEU A 362 21.02 17.62 -49.57
CA LEU A 362 20.77 16.25 -49.13
C LEU A 362 20.64 16.12 -47.60
N ASP A 363 20.85 17.20 -46.82
CA ASP A 363 20.82 17.13 -45.35
C ASP A 363 19.39 17.09 -44.78
N ARG A 364 18.39 17.57 -45.53
CA ARG A 364 16.99 17.56 -45.07
C ARG A 364 16.33 16.19 -45.15
N ALA A 365 16.66 15.39 -46.17
CA ALA A 365 16.12 14.04 -46.35
C ALA A 365 16.70 13.03 -45.35
N GLY A 366 17.95 13.24 -44.90
CA GLY A 366 18.58 12.43 -43.85
C GLY A 366 17.85 12.51 -42.51
N SER A 367 17.37 13.72 -42.13
CA SER A 367 16.74 13.92 -40.82
C SER A 367 15.37 13.24 -40.65
N ASP A 368 14.62 13.07 -41.74
CA ASP A 368 13.33 12.37 -41.72
C ASP A 368 13.50 10.85 -41.80
N LEU A 369 14.54 10.36 -42.51
CA LEU A 369 14.92 8.95 -42.52
C LEU A 369 15.51 8.49 -41.17
N ASP A 370 16.31 9.33 -40.51
CA ASP A 370 16.84 9.05 -39.17
C ASP A 370 15.71 8.99 -38.12
N ARG A 371 14.68 9.83 -38.26
CA ARG A 371 13.48 9.78 -37.39
C ARG A 371 12.63 8.54 -37.63
N LEU A 372 12.49 8.11 -38.87
CA LEU A 372 11.84 6.84 -39.23
C LEU A 372 12.64 5.64 -38.71
N ALA A 373 13.98 5.67 -38.79
CA ALA A 373 14.84 4.61 -38.27
C ALA A 373 14.75 4.50 -36.74
N VAL A 374 14.69 5.63 -36.01
CA VAL A 374 14.47 5.63 -34.56
C VAL A 374 13.07 5.14 -34.20
N ALA A 375 12.04 5.53 -34.95
CA ALA A 375 10.68 5.04 -34.73
C ALA A 375 10.55 3.53 -34.98
N PHE A 376 11.21 3.00 -36.03
CA PHE A 376 11.28 1.56 -36.30
C PHE A 376 12.07 0.81 -35.21
N ALA A 377 13.20 1.36 -34.74
CA ALA A 377 13.98 0.73 -33.67
C ALA A 377 13.23 0.67 -32.33
N VAL A 378 12.37 1.66 -32.04
CA VAL A 378 11.51 1.66 -30.84
C VAL A 378 10.34 0.68 -30.97
N LEU A 379 9.80 0.50 -32.19
CA LEU A 379 8.76 -0.49 -32.47
C LEU A 379 9.31 -1.93 -32.42
N ASP A 380 10.50 -2.18 -32.97
CA ASP A 380 11.20 -3.47 -32.87
C ASP A 380 11.51 -3.83 -31.42
N LEU A 381 11.97 -2.86 -30.61
CA LEU A 381 12.22 -3.07 -29.19
C LEU A 381 10.93 -3.35 -28.39
N ALA A 382 9.79 -2.80 -28.82
CA ALA A 382 8.49 -3.07 -28.20
C ALA A 382 7.93 -4.46 -28.57
N ASP A 383 8.25 -4.96 -29.77
CA ASP A 383 7.92 -6.31 -30.23
C ASP A 383 8.83 -7.37 -29.55
N ASP A 384 10.14 -7.13 -29.45
CA ASP A 384 11.11 -8.00 -28.76
C ASP A 384 10.84 -8.13 -27.25
N LEU A 385 10.20 -7.12 -26.64
CA LEU A 385 9.78 -7.12 -25.24
C LEU A 385 8.34 -7.67 -25.02
N GLY A 386 7.66 -8.11 -26.09
CA GLY A 386 6.35 -8.78 -26.02
C GLY A 386 5.17 -7.88 -25.66
N PHE A 387 5.24 -6.57 -25.92
CA PHE A 387 4.16 -5.62 -25.61
C PHE A 387 3.12 -5.46 -26.73
N LEU A 388 3.42 -5.95 -27.94
CA LEU A 388 2.49 -5.99 -29.06
C LEU A 388 2.02 -7.43 -29.27
N GLY A 389 0.74 -7.70 -29.00
CA GLY A 389 0.15 -9.02 -29.23
C GLY A 389 0.18 -9.38 -30.71
N HIS A 390 0.72 -10.56 -31.02
CA HIS A 390 0.69 -11.14 -32.36
C HIS A 390 -0.72 -11.10 -32.98
N GLY A 391 -0.84 -10.48 -34.15
CA GLY A 391 -1.93 -10.80 -35.06
C GLY A 391 -2.29 -9.73 -36.09
N VAL A 392 -1.48 -9.57 -37.15
CA VAL A 392 -1.97 -9.38 -38.53
C VAL A 392 -0.89 -9.94 -39.49
N PRO A 393 -1.20 -10.89 -40.39
CA PRO A 393 -0.28 -11.37 -41.43
C PRO A 393 -0.55 -10.67 -42.79
N PRO A 394 0.33 -10.91 -43.78
CA PRO A 394 1.24 -9.93 -44.38
C PRO A 394 0.58 -8.81 -45.21
#